data_AF-A0A969Z408-F1
#
_entry.id   AF-A0A969Z408-F1
#
_cell.length_a   1.000
_cell.length_b   1.000
_cell.length_c   1.000
_cell.angle_alpha   90.00
_cell.angle_beta   90.00
_cell.angle_gamma   90.00
#
_symmetry.space_group_name_H-M   'P 1'
#
loop_
_entity.id
_entity.type
_entity.pdbx_description
1 polymer ?
#
loop_
_entity_poly.entity_id
_entity_poly.type
_entity_poly.pdbx_seq_one_letter_code
_entity_poly.pdbx_strand_id
1 'polypeptide(L)'
;MLNRRFIIGAIAVVLAFFGILTFALTNNPTNEPTEEPSIEEQEQQEQTPGDETEDEDGEEPDENEGEGEEEQGGNQPGEVGNTDELEEDTTAPIISGVTDGGYYNQDVIITVTEANLDKVVVNGVDITLDANNQYRFSAEDSYVVVASDESNNSTTVSFVIDETLPEITGIADGEYSKQDVTLTISDTNIDKIIVNGEEVSLNENDEYAFNEEKEYVIAVTDKAGNTNTLTFVIDNTAPTFTVSGNEGWVGTSKTITIDASDEGGSGLADEPYSYDGGNTWTSS
;
A
#
# COMPACT_ATOMS: atom_id res chain seq x y z
N MET A 1 -10.36 27.35 39.74
CA MET A 1 -11.10 26.68 38.65
C MET A 1 -10.81 27.41 37.36
N LEU A 2 -9.78 26.97 36.64
CA LEU A 2 -9.42 27.51 35.34
C LEU A 2 -9.87 26.45 34.33
N ASN A 3 -11.01 26.70 33.66
CA ASN A 3 -11.48 25.84 32.56
C ASN A 3 -10.45 25.89 31.43
N ARG A 4 -9.54 24.92 31.39
CA ARG A 4 -8.78 24.64 30.17
C ARG A 4 -9.69 23.80 29.28
N ARG A 5 -10.36 24.50 28.38
CA ARG A 5 -10.92 23.92 27.17
C ARG A 5 -9.80 23.18 26.46
N PHE A 6 -9.94 21.87 26.30
CA PHE A 6 -9.10 21.09 25.39
C PHE A 6 -9.17 21.77 24.01
N ILE A 7 -8.05 22.36 23.61
CA ILE A 7 -7.86 22.80 22.24
C ILE A 7 -7.54 21.52 21.49
N ILE A 8 -8.56 20.95 20.85
CA ILE A 8 -8.36 19.96 19.81
C ILE A 8 -7.53 20.68 18.75
N GLY A 9 -6.24 20.38 18.70
CA GLY A 9 -5.37 20.79 17.62
C GLY A 9 -5.87 20.11 16.37
N ALA A 10 -6.66 20.81 15.58
CA ALA A 10 -7.02 20.40 14.23
C ALA A 10 -5.74 20.31 13.41
N ILE A 11 -5.16 19.11 13.32
CA ILE A 11 -4.28 18.77 12.21
C ILE A 11 -5.23 18.54 11.04
N ALA A 12 -5.28 19.53 10.15
CA ALA A 12 -6.02 19.46 8.91
C ALA A 12 -5.40 18.37 8.02
N VAL A 13 -5.94 17.16 8.11
CA VAL A 13 -5.79 16.16 7.05
C VAL A 13 -6.81 16.53 5.98
N VAL A 14 -6.31 16.87 4.80
CA VAL A 14 -7.11 17.19 3.62
C VAL A 14 -7.79 15.91 3.15
N LEU A 15 -8.97 15.60 3.68
CA LEU A 15 -9.84 14.55 3.18
C LEU A 15 -10.62 15.10 1.98
N ALA A 16 -10.26 14.62 0.79
CA ALA A 16 -11.05 14.85 -0.42
C ALA A 16 -12.40 14.11 -0.29
N PHE A 17 -13.48 14.86 -0.46
CA PHE A 17 -14.86 14.40 -0.44
C PHE A 17 -15.17 13.46 -1.62
N PHE A 18 -15.68 12.25 -1.37
CA PHE A 18 -16.57 11.55 -2.31
C PHE A 18 -17.73 10.84 -1.60
N GLY A 19 -18.95 11.26 -1.98
CA GLY A 19 -20.17 10.46 -2.10
C GLY A 19 -20.60 9.50 -0.98
N ILE A 20 -21.54 9.94 -0.14
CA ILE A 20 -22.28 9.05 0.76
C ILE A 20 -23.25 8.20 -0.09
N LEU A 21 -22.99 6.90 -0.24
CA LEU A 21 -23.97 5.92 -0.71
C LEU A 21 -24.53 5.16 0.49
N THR A 22 -25.80 5.41 0.81
CA THR A 22 -26.49 4.76 1.93
C THR A 22 -26.99 3.37 1.51
N PHE A 23 -26.45 2.30 2.09
CA PHE A 23 -27.08 0.97 2.05
C PHE A 23 -27.63 0.62 3.43
N ALA A 24 -28.92 0.29 3.48
CA ALA A 24 -29.59 -0.19 4.69
C ALA A 24 -29.27 -1.67 4.93
N LEU A 25 -28.77 -1.98 6.12
CA LEU A 25 -28.67 -3.34 6.65
C LEU A 25 -30.03 -3.81 7.16
N THR A 26 -30.46 -5.01 6.74
CA THR A 26 -31.43 -5.81 7.50
C THR A 26 -30.92 -7.24 7.65
N ASN A 27 -30.79 -7.66 8.91
CA ASN A 27 -30.25 -8.93 9.38
C ASN A 27 -31.23 -10.12 9.18
N ASN A 28 -30.72 -11.23 8.62
CA ASN A 28 -30.75 -12.67 9.02
C ASN A 28 -32.09 -13.37 9.46
N PRO A 29 -32.19 -14.72 9.66
CA PRO A 29 -31.43 -15.91 9.18
C PRO A 29 -32.30 -17.07 8.62
N THR A 30 -31.74 -17.98 7.82
CA THR A 30 -32.04 -19.43 7.95
C THR A 30 -30.94 -20.33 7.38
N ASN A 31 -30.42 -21.24 8.20
CA ASN A 31 -29.55 -22.36 7.82
C ASN A 31 -30.36 -23.46 7.12
N GLU A 32 -29.76 -24.16 6.15
CA GLU A 32 -29.69 -25.63 6.05
C GLU A 32 -28.51 -26.05 5.14
N PRO A 33 -27.85 -27.20 5.41
CA PRO A 33 -26.70 -27.68 4.65
C PRO A 33 -27.15 -28.51 3.44
N THR A 34 -26.38 -28.54 2.36
CA THR A 34 -26.57 -29.53 1.30
C THR A 34 -25.21 -30.02 0.82
N GLU A 35 -25.06 -31.34 0.85
CA GLU A 35 -23.84 -32.10 0.54
C GLU A 35 -23.48 -32.10 -0.95
N GLU A 36 -22.21 -32.42 -1.18
CA GLU A 36 -21.46 -32.51 -2.44
C GLU A 36 -22.04 -33.50 -3.48
N PRO A 37 -21.49 -33.47 -4.71
CA PRO A 37 -20.74 -34.67 -5.07
C PRO A 37 -19.37 -34.42 -5.73
N SER A 38 -18.49 -35.38 -5.44
CA SER A 38 -17.16 -35.66 -5.99
C SER A 38 -17.10 -35.80 -7.51
N ILE A 39 -15.98 -35.39 -8.12
CA ILE A 39 -15.50 -35.95 -9.39
C ILE A 39 -14.02 -36.31 -9.26
N GLU A 40 -13.74 -37.60 -9.43
CA GLU A 40 -12.44 -38.23 -9.62
C GLU A 40 -11.95 -38.15 -11.08
N GLU A 41 -10.63 -38.17 -11.20
CA GLU A 41 -9.78 -38.69 -12.29
C GLU A 41 -9.83 -38.07 -13.70
N GLN A 42 -8.66 -37.61 -14.17
CA GLN A 42 -7.91 -38.40 -15.14
C GLN A 42 -6.42 -38.06 -15.18
N GLU A 43 -5.63 -39.13 -15.09
CA GLU A 43 -4.18 -39.21 -15.23
C GLU A 43 -3.71 -38.85 -16.65
N GLN A 44 -2.49 -38.33 -16.77
CA GLN A 44 -1.63 -38.63 -17.90
C GLN A 44 -0.15 -38.52 -17.49
N GLN A 45 0.50 -39.68 -17.43
CA GLN A 45 1.94 -39.89 -17.43
C GLN A 45 2.40 -40.21 -18.86
N GLU A 46 3.40 -39.52 -19.38
CA GLU A 46 4.31 -40.02 -20.44
C GLU A 46 5.70 -39.41 -20.14
N GLN A 47 6.60 -40.17 -19.50
CA GLN A 47 7.70 -40.96 -20.08
C GLN A 47 8.74 -40.17 -20.90
N THR A 48 9.96 -40.10 -20.35
CA THR A 48 11.23 -39.91 -21.07
C THR A 48 11.63 -41.20 -21.82
N PRO A 49 12.41 -41.08 -22.90
CA PRO A 49 13.84 -41.43 -22.86
C PRO A 49 14.69 -40.38 -23.62
N GLY A 50 15.95 -40.08 -23.30
CA GLY A 50 17.07 -40.97 -23.04
C GLY A 50 17.73 -41.39 -24.36
N ASP A 51 18.95 -40.90 -24.62
CA ASP A 51 20.11 -41.60 -25.25
C ASP A 51 20.91 -40.80 -26.30
N GLU A 52 22.19 -41.13 -26.34
CA GLU A 52 23.41 -40.43 -26.75
C GLU A 52 23.70 -40.48 -28.27
N THR A 53 24.60 -39.63 -28.79
CA THR A 53 25.96 -40.00 -29.27
C THR A 53 26.71 -38.88 -30.03
N GLU A 54 28.01 -38.76 -29.69
CA GLU A 54 29.24 -38.68 -30.53
C GLU A 54 29.33 -37.60 -31.64
N ASP A 55 30.22 -36.61 -31.47
CA ASP A 55 31.64 -36.55 -31.91
C ASP A 55 31.80 -36.23 -33.41
N GLU A 56 32.54 -35.17 -33.74
CA GLU A 56 33.83 -35.27 -34.47
C GLU A 56 34.44 -33.90 -34.77
N ASP A 57 35.74 -33.82 -34.46
CA ASP A 57 36.71 -32.78 -34.79
C ASP A 57 36.92 -32.64 -36.31
N GLY A 58 37.47 -31.51 -36.77
CA GLY A 58 37.93 -31.39 -38.15
C GLY A 58 38.57 -30.06 -38.55
N GLU A 59 39.85 -29.94 -38.21
CA GLU A 59 40.92 -29.03 -38.65
C GLU A 59 40.74 -28.16 -39.92
N GLU A 60 41.33 -26.95 -39.83
CA GLU A 60 41.75 -26.09 -40.95
C GLU A 60 42.73 -26.81 -41.91
N PRO A 61 42.94 -26.29 -43.13
CA PRO A 61 44.17 -25.49 -43.26
C PRO A 61 44.08 -24.23 -44.13
N ASP A 62 44.89 -23.29 -43.68
CA ASP A 62 45.53 -22.15 -44.31
C ASP A 62 46.15 -22.45 -45.69
N GLU A 63 45.83 -21.67 -46.72
CA GLU A 63 46.74 -21.41 -47.86
C GLU A 63 46.64 -19.95 -48.32
N ASN A 64 47.78 -19.29 -48.18
CA ASN A 64 48.16 -17.94 -48.55
C ASN A 64 48.75 -17.91 -49.97
N GLU A 65 48.19 -17.10 -50.87
CA GLU A 65 48.85 -16.49 -52.05
C GLU A 65 48.09 -15.18 -52.33
N GLY A 66 48.64 -13.99 -52.56
CA GLY A 66 49.97 -13.53 -52.92
C GLY A 66 49.77 -12.30 -53.84
N GLU A 67 50.40 -11.17 -53.49
CA GLU A 67 50.79 -10.03 -54.37
C GLU A 67 49.63 -9.24 -55.05
N GLY A 68 49.62 -7.91 -55.22
CA GLY A 68 50.64 -6.87 -55.26
C GLY A 68 50.24 -5.86 -56.36
N GLU A 69 50.07 -4.59 -55.98
CA GLU A 69 50.27 -3.33 -56.74
C GLU A 69 49.44 -3.05 -58.04
N GLU A 70 48.52 -2.08 -57.99
CA GLU A 70 48.66 -0.68 -58.47
C GLU A 70 48.74 -0.49 -60.01
N GLU A 71 47.75 0.21 -60.58
CA GLU A 71 47.90 1.48 -61.32
C GLU A 71 46.64 1.85 -62.14
N GLN A 72 46.03 2.95 -61.70
CA GLN A 72 45.33 4.04 -62.40
C GLN A 72 44.71 3.85 -63.81
N GLY A 73 43.42 4.23 -63.90
CA GLY A 73 42.76 4.61 -65.16
C GLY A 73 41.39 5.22 -64.90
N GLY A 74 41.28 6.54 -65.02
CA GLY A 74 40.09 7.30 -64.66
C GLY A 74 38.84 7.03 -65.51
N ASN A 75 37.68 7.10 -64.86
CA ASN A 75 36.41 7.52 -65.44
C ASN A 75 35.42 7.86 -64.30
N GLN A 76 35.06 9.14 -64.17
CA GLN A 76 33.80 9.58 -63.55
C GLN A 76 33.18 10.54 -64.57
N PRO A 77 31.95 10.31 -65.06
CA PRO A 77 30.77 10.59 -64.25
C PRO A 77 29.58 9.63 -64.47
N GLY A 78 29.22 8.94 -63.40
CA GLY A 78 27.90 8.34 -63.23
C GLY A 78 27.43 8.69 -61.83
N GLU A 79 26.80 9.85 -61.68
CA GLU A 79 25.99 10.16 -60.50
C GLU A 79 24.82 9.17 -60.53
N VAL A 80 24.98 8.03 -59.85
CA VAL A 80 23.86 7.16 -59.47
C VAL A 80 23.17 7.84 -58.29
N GLY A 81 22.55 8.98 -58.58
CA GLY A 81 21.61 9.61 -57.67
C GLY A 81 20.36 8.76 -57.64
N ASN A 82 20.30 7.83 -56.68
CA ASN A 82 19.17 7.56 -55.80
C ASN A 82 19.36 6.16 -55.19
N THR A 83 20.24 6.03 -54.19
CA THR A 83 19.89 5.16 -53.08
C THR A 83 18.94 6.00 -52.25
N ASP A 84 17.64 5.78 -52.43
CA ASP A 84 16.64 6.16 -51.45
C ASP A 84 17.04 5.38 -50.18
N GLU A 85 17.89 6.00 -49.36
CA GLU A 85 18.32 5.47 -48.09
C GLU A 85 17.05 5.45 -47.25
N LEU A 86 16.46 4.26 -47.15
CA LEU A 86 15.35 4.01 -46.25
C LEU A 86 15.93 4.24 -44.86
N GLU A 87 15.69 5.43 -44.32
CA GLU A 87 15.99 5.75 -42.93
C GLU A 87 15.19 4.77 -42.08
N GLU A 88 15.89 3.78 -41.52
CA GLU A 88 15.30 2.84 -40.57
C GLU A 88 14.76 3.65 -39.38
N ASP A 89 13.51 3.39 -39.00
CA ASP A 89 12.93 4.05 -37.84
C ASP A 89 13.64 3.55 -36.58
N THR A 90 14.27 4.48 -35.84
CA THR A 90 14.95 4.20 -34.58
C THR A 90 14.23 4.80 -33.36
N THR A 91 13.04 5.38 -33.55
CA THR A 91 12.30 6.05 -32.48
C THR A 91 11.37 5.09 -31.76
N ALA A 92 11.59 4.89 -30.46
CA ALA A 92 10.73 4.03 -29.66
C ALA A 92 9.43 4.73 -29.25
N PRO A 93 8.31 3.98 -29.11
CA PRO A 93 7.07 4.53 -28.59
C PRO A 93 7.24 5.21 -27.24
N ILE A 94 6.51 6.28 -26.97
CA ILE A 94 6.52 6.95 -25.66
C ILE A 94 5.27 6.55 -24.88
N ILE A 95 5.46 6.06 -23.65
CA ILE A 95 4.37 5.81 -22.69
C ILE A 95 4.39 6.94 -21.65
N SER A 96 3.25 7.63 -21.49
CA SER A 96 3.08 8.73 -20.53
C SER A 96 1.85 8.52 -19.64
N GLY A 97 1.73 9.30 -18.57
CA GLY A 97 0.66 9.15 -17.56
C GLY A 97 1.06 8.32 -16.34
N VAL A 98 2.21 7.65 -16.40
CA VAL A 98 2.80 6.84 -15.33
C VAL A 98 4.30 7.09 -15.20
N THR A 99 4.86 6.73 -14.04
CA THR A 99 6.30 6.61 -13.81
C THR A 99 6.66 5.13 -13.70
N ASP A 100 7.80 4.72 -14.24
CA ASP A 100 8.28 3.34 -14.10
C ASP A 100 8.59 3.01 -12.65
N GLY A 101 8.03 1.90 -12.17
CA GLY A 101 7.99 1.50 -10.76
C GLY A 101 7.04 2.34 -9.88
N GLY A 102 6.15 3.14 -10.47
CA GLY A 102 5.22 4.00 -9.72
C GLY A 102 4.11 3.24 -8.99
N TYR A 103 3.56 3.86 -7.94
CA TYR A 103 2.43 3.36 -7.17
C TYR A 103 1.28 4.39 -7.21
N TYR A 104 0.05 3.91 -7.31
CA TYR A 104 -1.14 4.74 -7.47
C TYR A 104 -2.29 4.16 -6.66
N ASN A 105 -3.03 5.02 -5.95
CA ASN A 105 -4.21 4.62 -5.18
C ASN A 105 -5.55 4.95 -5.87
N GLN A 106 -5.51 4.96 -7.18
CA GLN A 106 -6.65 5.30 -8.01
C GLN A 106 -6.42 4.79 -9.43
N ASP A 107 -7.48 4.82 -10.22
CA ASP A 107 -7.43 4.69 -11.67
C ASP A 107 -6.24 5.43 -12.32
N VAL A 108 -5.55 4.70 -13.19
CA VAL A 108 -4.43 5.21 -14.00
C VAL A 108 -4.86 5.26 -15.46
N ILE A 109 -4.45 6.32 -16.17
CA ILE A 109 -4.61 6.43 -17.62
C ILE A 109 -3.24 6.63 -18.22
N ILE A 110 -2.85 5.74 -19.14
CA ILE A 110 -1.67 5.95 -19.96
C ILE A 110 -2.04 6.59 -21.30
N THR A 111 -1.10 7.29 -21.91
CA THR A 111 -1.16 7.69 -23.32
C THR A 111 0.09 7.18 -24.03
N VAL A 112 -0.09 6.47 -25.13
CA VAL A 112 1.01 5.98 -25.98
C VAL A 112 1.11 6.85 -27.22
N THR A 113 2.30 7.36 -27.52
CA THR A 113 2.55 8.18 -28.70
C THR A 113 3.66 7.57 -29.54
N GLU A 114 3.33 7.20 -30.76
CA GLU A 114 4.26 6.75 -31.81
C GLU A 114 3.58 6.94 -33.18
N ALA A 115 4.36 7.27 -34.21
CA ALA A 115 3.89 7.44 -35.58
C ALA A 115 3.55 6.10 -36.24
N ASN A 116 4.39 5.08 -36.02
CA ASN A 116 4.28 3.74 -36.60
C ASN A 116 3.97 2.67 -35.52
N LEU A 117 3.05 2.96 -34.59
CA LEU A 117 2.71 2.04 -33.51
C LEU A 117 2.17 0.71 -34.05
N ASP A 118 2.79 -0.41 -33.69
CA ASP A 118 2.32 -1.75 -34.03
C ASP A 118 1.31 -2.23 -32.98
N LYS A 119 1.74 -2.31 -31.71
CA LYS A 119 0.91 -2.84 -30.63
C LYS A 119 1.27 -2.33 -29.25
N VAL A 120 0.33 -2.51 -28.33
CA VAL A 120 0.53 -2.32 -26.89
C VAL A 120 0.08 -3.57 -26.16
N VAL A 121 0.95 -4.06 -25.28
CA VAL A 121 0.78 -5.28 -24.50
C VAL A 121 0.76 -4.93 -23.02
N VAL A 122 -0.26 -5.39 -22.30
CA VAL A 122 -0.36 -5.27 -20.84
C VAL A 122 -0.31 -6.66 -20.24
N ASN A 123 0.64 -6.93 -19.34
CA ASN A 123 0.78 -8.22 -18.66
C ASN A 123 0.78 -9.42 -19.65
N GLY A 124 1.40 -9.23 -20.82
CA GLY A 124 1.48 -10.24 -21.89
C GLY A 124 0.25 -10.34 -22.79
N VAL A 125 -0.78 -9.52 -22.58
CA VAL A 125 -2.01 -9.50 -23.37
C VAL A 125 -2.08 -8.24 -24.23
N ASP A 126 -2.28 -8.41 -25.53
CA ASP A 126 -2.50 -7.30 -26.46
C ASP A 126 -3.78 -6.54 -26.08
N ILE A 127 -3.68 -5.21 -25.99
CA ILE A 127 -4.81 -4.32 -25.74
C ILE A 127 -5.08 -3.44 -26.96
N THR A 128 -6.23 -2.78 -26.95
CA THR A 128 -6.56 -1.73 -27.91
C THR A 128 -6.68 -0.40 -27.17
N LEU A 129 -5.97 0.61 -27.66
CA LEU A 129 -6.09 1.98 -27.18
C LEU A 129 -7.39 2.62 -27.67
N ASP A 130 -7.88 3.62 -26.95
CA ASP A 130 -9.02 4.42 -27.39
C ASP A 130 -8.66 5.40 -28.53
N ALA A 131 -9.64 6.19 -28.98
CA ALA A 131 -9.46 7.15 -30.08
C ALA A 131 -8.45 8.29 -29.78
N ASN A 132 -7.98 8.42 -28.53
CA ASN A 132 -6.97 9.39 -28.11
C ASN A 132 -5.62 8.71 -27.80
N ASN A 133 -5.43 7.45 -28.20
CA ASN A 133 -4.27 6.61 -27.87
C ASN A 133 -4.12 6.36 -26.36
N GLN A 134 -5.24 6.24 -25.64
CA GLN A 134 -5.24 6.04 -24.19
C GLN A 134 -5.74 4.66 -23.78
N TYR A 135 -5.31 4.22 -22.61
CA TYR A 135 -5.86 3.04 -21.93
C TYR A 135 -6.02 3.32 -20.43
N ARG A 136 -7.15 2.91 -19.87
CA ARG A 136 -7.48 3.07 -18.45
C ARG A 136 -7.31 1.76 -17.71
N PHE A 137 -6.61 1.83 -16.58
CA PHE A 137 -6.48 0.78 -15.59
C PHE A 137 -7.30 1.18 -14.36
N SER A 138 -8.13 0.27 -13.87
CA SER A 138 -9.05 0.52 -12.74
C SER A 138 -9.09 -0.62 -11.72
N ALA A 139 -8.27 -1.65 -11.90
CA ALA A 139 -8.17 -2.73 -10.94
C ALA A 139 -6.87 -2.59 -10.16
N GLU A 140 -6.92 -2.92 -8.88
CA GLU A 140 -5.73 -3.09 -8.06
C GLU A 140 -4.94 -4.31 -8.57
N ASP A 141 -3.75 -4.04 -9.10
CA ASP A 141 -2.86 -5.03 -9.69
C ASP A 141 -1.48 -4.41 -9.96
N SER A 142 -0.51 -5.27 -10.28
CA SER A 142 0.75 -4.89 -10.89
C SER A 142 0.65 -4.95 -12.41
N TYR A 143 1.07 -3.88 -13.07
CA TYR A 143 1.00 -3.74 -14.52
C TYR A 143 2.39 -3.60 -15.12
N VAL A 144 2.64 -4.35 -16.19
CA VAL A 144 3.77 -4.16 -17.10
C VAL A 144 3.19 -3.85 -18.48
N VAL A 145 3.48 -2.66 -18.98
CA VAL A 145 3.04 -2.16 -20.28
C VAL A 145 4.23 -2.12 -21.22
N VAL A 146 4.09 -2.78 -22.37
CA VAL A 146 5.08 -2.75 -23.46
C VAL A 146 4.41 -2.19 -24.70
N ALA A 147 4.96 -1.11 -25.25
CA ALA A 147 4.56 -0.60 -26.56
C ALA A 147 5.68 -0.86 -27.56
N SER A 148 5.33 -1.35 -28.75
CA SER A 148 6.26 -1.56 -29.86
C SER A 148 5.76 -0.93 -31.16
N ASP A 149 6.69 -0.45 -31.98
CA ASP A 149 6.41 0.03 -33.33
C ASP A 149 6.61 -1.07 -34.39
N GLU A 150 6.30 -0.75 -35.65
CA GLU A 150 6.47 -1.68 -36.79
C GLU A 150 7.94 -2.02 -37.09
N SER A 151 8.89 -1.22 -36.59
CA SER A 151 10.34 -1.39 -36.73
C SER A 151 10.98 -2.13 -35.55
N ASN A 152 10.18 -2.59 -34.59
CA ASN A 152 10.56 -3.26 -33.34
C ASN A 152 11.31 -2.39 -32.32
N ASN A 153 11.25 -1.06 -32.39
CA ASN A 153 11.59 -0.23 -31.25
C ASN A 153 10.52 -0.40 -30.18
N SER A 154 10.92 -0.41 -28.91
CA SER A 154 9.98 -0.66 -27.82
C SER A 154 10.30 0.13 -26.56
N THR A 155 9.25 0.39 -25.78
CA THR A 155 9.31 0.99 -24.45
C THR A 155 8.51 0.14 -23.48
N THR A 156 9.08 -0.12 -22.32
CA THR A 156 8.46 -0.86 -21.23
C THR A 156 8.34 0.05 -20.00
N VAL A 157 7.17 0.04 -19.37
CA VAL A 157 6.92 0.70 -18.09
C VAL A 157 6.16 -0.24 -17.17
N SER A 158 6.53 -0.28 -15.89
CA SER A 158 5.83 -1.00 -14.84
C SER A 158 5.25 -0.05 -13.81
N PHE A 159 4.11 -0.40 -13.21
CA PHE A 159 3.52 0.33 -12.08
C PHE A 159 2.53 -0.54 -11.31
N VAL A 160 2.12 -0.11 -10.13
CA VAL A 160 1.14 -0.79 -9.28
C VAL A 160 -0.03 0.15 -9.02
N ILE A 161 -1.25 -0.37 -9.14
CA ILE A 161 -2.44 0.24 -8.53
C ILE A 161 -2.70 -0.52 -7.25
N ASP A 162 -2.80 0.20 -6.13
CA ASP A 162 -3.06 -0.33 -4.79
C ASP A 162 -4.06 0.60 -4.10
N GLU A 163 -5.29 0.14 -3.89
CA GLU A 163 -6.35 0.91 -3.23
C GLU A 163 -6.58 0.43 -1.79
N THR A 164 -5.78 -0.53 -1.33
CA THR A 164 -5.93 -1.16 -0.03
C THR A 164 -5.31 -0.29 1.05
N LEU A 165 -6.06 -0.08 2.14
CA LEU A 165 -5.53 0.61 3.31
C LEU A 165 -4.64 -0.33 4.13
N PRO A 166 -3.53 0.17 4.69
CA PRO A 166 -2.77 -0.59 5.67
C PRO A 166 -3.63 -1.01 6.87
N GLU A 167 -3.46 -2.24 7.32
CA GLU A 167 -4.19 -2.79 8.47
C GLU A 167 -3.41 -2.55 9.77
N ILE A 168 -4.13 -2.18 10.84
CA ILE A 168 -3.58 -1.99 12.19
C ILE A 168 -4.46 -2.77 13.16
N THR A 169 -3.89 -3.74 13.88
CA THR A 169 -4.58 -4.56 14.88
C THR A 169 -3.85 -4.55 16.22
N GLY A 170 -4.49 -5.05 17.28
CA GLY A 170 -3.93 -5.13 18.64
C GLY A 170 -4.71 -4.30 19.67
N ILE A 171 -5.31 -3.19 19.24
CA ILE A 171 -6.26 -2.39 20.01
C ILE A 171 -7.22 -1.67 19.04
N ALA A 172 -8.45 -1.36 19.48
CA ALA A 172 -9.39 -0.60 18.67
C ALA A 172 -9.15 0.92 18.82
N ASP A 173 -9.62 1.69 17.84
CA ASP A 173 -9.46 3.14 17.81
C ASP A 173 -10.25 3.83 18.93
N GLY A 174 -9.59 4.77 19.61
CA GLY A 174 -10.11 5.55 20.73
C GLY A 174 -10.16 4.81 22.07
N GLU A 175 -9.62 3.59 22.15
CA GLU A 175 -9.68 2.78 23.37
C GLU A 175 -8.60 3.15 24.41
N TYR A 176 -8.83 2.68 25.64
CA TYR A 176 -7.93 2.82 26.77
C TYR A 176 -7.42 1.45 27.22
N SER A 177 -6.12 1.34 27.50
CA SER A 177 -5.49 0.13 28.00
C SER A 177 -4.85 0.34 29.37
N LYS A 178 -5.03 -0.63 30.27
CA LYS A 178 -4.34 -0.68 31.58
C LYS A 178 -3.01 -1.43 31.54
N GLN A 179 -2.62 -1.88 30.36
CA GLN A 179 -1.44 -2.71 30.12
C GLN A 179 -0.72 -2.20 28.87
N ASP A 180 0.52 -2.63 28.71
CA ASP A 180 1.27 -2.45 27.47
C ASP A 180 0.45 -2.96 26.28
N VAL A 181 0.59 -2.28 25.15
CA VAL A 181 -0.10 -2.59 23.89
C VAL A 181 0.94 -3.00 22.86
N THR A 182 0.66 -4.05 22.10
CA THR A 182 1.41 -4.39 20.89
C THR A 182 0.47 -4.28 19.72
N LEU A 183 0.86 -3.50 18.70
CA LEU A 183 0.15 -3.46 17.44
C LEU A 183 0.82 -4.37 16.43
N THR A 184 0.02 -5.03 15.60
CA THR A 184 0.47 -5.66 14.35
C THR A 184 0.02 -4.78 13.19
N ILE A 185 0.95 -4.42 12.31
CA ILE A 185 0.71 -3.54 11.17
C ILE A 185 1.06 -4.29 9.90
N SER A 186 0.12 -4.43 8.98
CA SER A 186 0.33 -5.21 7.76
C SER A 186 -0.19 -4.50 6.52
N ASP A 187 0.63 -4.53 5.47
CA ASP A 187 0.32 -4.11 4.10
C ASP A 187 1.40 -4.68 3.17
N THR A 188 1.10 -4.83 1.88
CA THR A 188 2.09 -5.34 0.90
C THR A 188 3.16 -4.28 0.57
N ASN A 189 2.83 -3.00 0.69
CA ASN A 189 3.61 -1.88 0.17
C ASN A 189 3.79 -0.75 1.19
N ILE A 190 3.98 -1.04 2.49
CA ILE A 190 4.28 0.00 3.50
C ILE A 190 5.40 0.94 3.02
N ASP A 191 5.13 2.25 3.10
CA ASP A 191 6.13 3.31 2.91
C ASP A 191 6.69 3.76 4.26
N LYS A 192 5.79 4.11 5.19
CA LYS A 192 6.20 4.65 6.50
C LYS A 192 5.15 4.43 7.59
N ILE A 193 5.63 4.43 8.83
CA ILE A 193 4.82 4.35 10.04
C ILE A 193 5.24 5.49 10.96
N ILE A 194 4.28 6.32 11.34
CA ILE A 194 4.48 7.47 12.22
C ILE A 194 3.77 7.22 13.55
N VAL A 195 4.50 7.28 14.66
CA VAL A 195 3.99 7.22 16.02
C VAL A 195 4.26 8.57 16.69
N ASN A 196 3.21 9.30 17.07
CA ASN A 196 3.31 10.61 17.73
C ASN A 196 4.21 11.63 16.98
N GLY A 197 4.24 11.54 15.64
CA GLY A 197 5.04 12.41 14.78
C GLY A 197 6.47 11.94 14.52
N GLU A 198 6.88 10.81 15.09
CA GLU A 198 8.18 10.19 14.83
C GLU A 198 8.02 8.95 13.94
N GLU A 199 8.90 8.82 12.94
CA GLU A 199 8.91 7.65 12.07
C GLU A 199 9.57 6.45 12.77
N VAL A 200 8.93 5.30 12.67
CA VAL A 200 9.36 4.07 13.33
C VAL A 200 9.41 2.90 12.36
N SER A 201 10.13 1.85 12.74
CA SER A 201 10.15 0.58 12.03
C SER A 201 9.58 -0.53 12.91
N LEU A 202 8.97 -1.52 12.26
CA LEU A 202 8.45 -2.71 12.92
C LEU A 202 9.58 -3.69 13.28
N ASN A 203 9.26 -4.65 14.13
CA ASN A 203 10.11 -5.80 14.37
C ASN A 203 9.95 -6.88 13.26
N GLU A 204 10.60 -8.02 13.42
CA GLU A 204 10.57 -9.14 12.46
C GLU A 204 9.20 -9.85 12.30
N ASN A 205 8.25 -9.54 13.18
CA ASN A 205 6.88 -10.10 13.16
C ASN A 205 5.85 -9.05 12.71
N ASP A 206 6.29 -7.93 12.14
CA ASP A 206 5.43 -6.81 11.75
C ASP A 206 4.70 -6.15 12.93
N GLU A 207 5.35 -6.12 14.10
CA GLU A 207 4.80 -5.56 15.34
C GLU A 207 5.54 -4.33 15.86
N TYR A 208 4.82 -3.49 16.61
CA TYR A 208 5.36 -2.39 17.40
C TYR A 208 4.75 -2.36 18.80
N ALA A 209 5.59 -2.27 19.83
CA ALA A 209 5.18 -2.34 21.23
C ALA A 209 5.19 -0.95 21.91
N PHE A 210 4.20 -0.72 22.77
CA PHE A 210 3.92 0.52 23.47
C PHE A 210 3.78 0.24 24.97
N ASN A 211 4.49 0.99 25.81
CA ASN A 211 4.61 0.71 27.25
C ASN A 211 4.67 1.97 28.13
N GLU A 212 4.47 3.16 27.58
CA GLU A 212 4.45 4.40 28.35
C GLU A 212 3.01 4.88 28.53
N GLU A 213 2.68 5.39 29.72
CA GLU A 213 1.36 5.95 30.00
C GLU A 213 1.17 7.30 29.35
N LYS A 214 0.57 7.30 28.16
CA LYS A 214 0.24 8.48 27.38
C LYS A 214 -0.77 8.15 26.28
N GLU A 215 -1.22 9.20 25.60
CA GLU A 215 -1.93 9.09 24.33
C GLU A 215 -0.96 8.78 23.19
N TYR A 216 -1.39 7.88 22.31
CA TYR A 216 -0.68 7.51 21.09
C TYR A 216 -1.55 7.82 19.88
N VAL A 217 -0.93 8.42 18.87
CA VAL A 217 -1.48 8.66 17.53
C VAL A 217 -0.56 7.98 16.53
N ILE A 218 -1.12 7.03 15.79
CA ILE A 218 -0.42 6.22 14.80
C ILE A 218 -0.98 6.57 13.43
N ALA A 219 -0.09 6.75 12.47
CA ALA A 219 -0.43 6.87 11.06
C ALA A 219 0.46 5.93 10.25
N VAL A 220 -0.16 5.05 9.47
CA VAL A 220 0.52 4.12 8.58
C VAL A 220 0.18 4.51 7.16
N THR A 221 1.19 4.67 6.31
CA THR A 221 1.03 5.03 4.90
C THR A 221 1.77 4.04 4.02
N ASP A 222 1.12 3.53 2.98
CA ASP A 222 1.74 2.72 1.94
C ASP A 222 2.40 3.58 0.85
N LYS A 223 3.03 2.93 -0.14
CA LYS A 223 3.68 3.62 -1.28
C LYS A 223 2.70 4.24 -2.26
N ALA A 224 1.46 3.76 -2.33
CA ALA A 224 0.40 4.32 -3.17
C ALA A 224 -0.24 5.57 -2.54
N GLY A 225 0.01 5.81 -1.26
CA GLY A 225 -0.52 6.92 -0.48
C GLY A 225 -1.75 6.60 0.34
N ASN A 226 -2.19 5.34 0.41
CA ASN A 226 -3.26 4.92 1.30
C ASN A 226 -2.80 5.07 2.75
N THR A 227 -3.64 5.67 3.59
CA THR A 227 -3.26 6.01 4.96
C THR A 227 -4.34 5.59 5.94
N ASN A 228 -3.95 4.80 6.94
CA ASN A 228 -4.80 4.44 8.08
C ASN A 228 -4.26 5.06 9.37
N THR A 229 -5.16 5.50 10.25
CA THR A 229 -4.80 6.17 11.51
C THR A 229 -5.50 5.51 12.69
N LEU A 230 -4.77 5.39 13.80
CA LEU A 230 -5.27 4.79 15.04
C LEU A 230 -4.86 5.66 16.23
N THR A 231 -5.77 5.84 17.18
CA THR A 231 -5.51 6.50 18.46
C THR A 231 -5.85 5.59 19.63
N PHE A 232 -5.06 5.63 20.70
CA PHE A 232 -5.38 4.97 21.96
C PHE A 232 -4.60 5.57 23.12
N VAL A 233 -5.01 5.26 24.36
CA VAL A 233 -4.33 5.73 25.58
C VAL A 233 -3.90 4.53 26.41
N ILE A 234 -2.64 4.53 26.87
CA ILE A 234 -2.21 3.64 27.95
C ILE A 234 -2.31 4.40 29.27
N ASP A 235 -3.05 3.84 30.22
CA ASP A 235 -3.17 4.35 31.58
C ASP A 235 -3.36 3.20 32.55
N ASN A 236 -2.33 2.94 33.36
CA ASN A 236 -2.35 1.91 34.39
C ASN A 236 -2.36 2.51 35.81
N THR A 237 -2.28 3.84 35.92
CA THR A 237 -2.33 4.56 37.19
C THR A 237 -3.76 4.59 37.70
N ALA A 238 -3.97 4.11 38.92
CA ALA A 238 -5.30 4.16 39.54
C ALA A 238 -5.56 5.58 40.10
N PRO A 239 -6.82 6.07 40.00
CA PRO A 239 -7.17 7.33 40.63
C PRO A 239 -7.05 7.23 42.14
N THR A 240 -6.73 8.35 42.77
CA THR A 240 -6.67 8.51 44.23
C THR A 240 -7.78 9.41 44.71
N PHE A 241 -8.10 9.33 46.01
CA PHE A 241 -9.05 10.25 46.62
C PHE A 241 -8.69 10.55 48.07
N THR A 242 -9.14 11.71 48.55
CA THR A 242 -9.05 12.10 49.95
C THR A 242 -10.43 12.40 50.50
N VAL A 243 -10.62 12.15 51.80
CA VAL A 243 -11.87 12.45 52.52
C VAL A 243 -11.54 13.39 53.66
N SER A 244 -12.19 14.54 53.69
CA SER A 244 -12.02 15.54 54.75
C SER A 244 -13.35 15.94 55.38
N GLY A 245 -13.28 16.55 56.57
CA GLY A 245 -14.47 16.92 57.34
C GLY A 245 -15.03 15.80 58.23
N ASN A 246 -14.44 14.60 58.27
CA ASN A 246 -14.91 13.50 59.11
C ASN A 246 -14.30 13.46 60.53
N GLU A 247 -14.10 14.62 61.16
CA GLU A 247 -13.59 14.68 62.54
C GLU A 247 -14.69 14.45 63.57
N GLY A 248 -14.81 13.20 64.01
CA GLY A 248 -15.59 12.80 65.18
C GLY A 248 -17.10 12.99 65.05
N TRP A 249 -17.80 12.54 66.10
CA TRP A 249 -19.25 12.71 66.15
C TRP A 249 -19.63 14.16 66.41
N VAL A 250 -20.53 14.68 65.59
CA VAL A 250 -21.16 15.98 65.80
C VAL A 250 -22.68 15.78 65.87
N GLY A 251 -23.35 16.44 66.81
CA GLY A 251 -24.79 16.33 67.02
C GLY A 251 -25.65 17.05 65.97
N THR A 252 -25.07 17.45 64.85
CA THR A 252 -25.69 18.24 63.77
C THR A 252 -25.21 17.75 62.40
N SER A 253 -25.89 18.14 61.32
CA SER A 253 -25.43 17.88 59.96
C SER A 253 -24.03 18.47 59.71
N LYS A 254 -23.21 17.74 58.95
CA LYS A 254 -21.84 18.14 58.58
C LYS A 254 -21.60 17.84 57.10
N THR A 255 -20.80 18.67 56.46
CA THR A 255 -20.31 18.43 55.11
C THR A 255 -19.05 17.58 55.18
N ILE A 256 -19.02 16.52 54.38
CA ILE A 256 -17.83 15.72 54.08
C ILE A 256 -17.41 16.13 52.67
N THR A 257 -16.12 16.34 52.46
CA THR A 257 -15.57 16.62 51.13
C THR A 257 -14.79 15.39 50.68
N ILE A 258 -15.08 14.92 49.47
CA ILE A 258 -14.31 13.91 48.76
C ILE A 258 -13.64 14.62 47.59
N ASP A 259 -12.32 14.57 47.54
CA ASP A 259 -11.55 15.11 46.43
C ASP A 259 -10.83 13.94 45.76
N ALA A 260 -11.31 13.52 44.58
CA ALA A 260 -10.65 12.54 43.74
C ALA A 260 -9.70 13.23 42.75
N SER A 261 -8.62 12.55 42.42
CA SER A 261 -7.63 12.97 41.43
C SER A 261 -7.07 11.77 40.70
N ASP A 262 -6.83 11.95 39.41
CA ASP A 262 -6.10 10.99 38.59
C ASP A 262 -4.87 11.69 38.01
N GLU A 263 -3.70 11.10 38.24
CA GLU A 263 -2.42 11.60 37.71
C GLU A 263 -2.00 10.83 36.44
N GLY A 264 -2.79 9.83 36.04
CA GLY A 264 -2.61 9.03 34.84
C GLY A 264 -3.06 9.76 33.57
N GLY A 265 -3.18 8.98 32.49
CA GLY A 265 -3.48 9.48 31.16
C GLY A 265 -4.97 9.68 30.86
N SER A 266 -5.85 8.90 31.48
CA SER A 266 -7.28 8.86 31.17
C SER A 266 -8.13 9.84 31.99
N GLY A 267 -7.62 10.27 33.15
CA GLY A 267 -8.34 11.15 34.04
C GLY A 267 -9.44 10.45 34.84
N LEU A 268 -10.31 11.23 35.46
CA LEU A 268 -11.48 10.70 36.14
C LEU A 268 -12.63 10.45 35.16
N ALA A 269 -13.42 9.41 35.43
CA ALA A 269 -14.71 9.23 34.76
C ALA A 269 -15.61 10.48 34.93
N ASP A 270 -16.53 10.70 33.98
CA ASP A 270 -17.50 11.81 34.03
C ASP A 270 -18.32 11.85 35.34
N GLU A 271 -18.58 10.67 35.90
CA GLU A 271 -19.25 10.47 37.18
C GLU A 271 -18.37 9.62 38.11
N PRO A 272 -17.38 10.20 38.82
CA PRO A 272 -16.38 9.42 39.54
C PRO A 272 -16.78 9.08 40.98
N TYR A 273 -17.91 9.58 41.47
CA TYR A 273 -18.34 9.39 42.86
C TYR A 273 -19.57 8.53 42.97
N SER A 274 -19.51 7.51 43.84
CA SER A 274 -20.66 6.70 44.24
C SER A 274 -20.83 6.73 45.76
N TYR A 275 -22.05 6.97 46.24
CA TYR A 275 -22.38 7.04 47.67
C TYR A 275 -23.18 5.83 48.17
N ASP A 276 -23.51 4.89 47.28
CA ASP A 276 -24.37 3.74 47.56
C ASP A 276 -23.71 2.39 47.24
N GLY A 277 -22.37 2.35 47.21
CA GLY A 277 -21.60 1.13 46.97
C GLY A 277 -21.48 0.72 45.50
N GLY A 278 -21.64 1.67 44.57
CA GLY A 278 -21.41 1.51 43.13
C GLY A 278 -22.68 1.34 42.32
N ASN A 279 -23.86 1.55 42.91
CA ASN A 279 -25.14 1.42 42.21
C ASN A 279 -25.46 2.68 41.39
N THR A 280 -25.14 3.86 41.92
CA THR A 280 -25.28 5.14 41.21
C THR A 280 -24.02 5.97 41.30
N TRP A 281 -23.72 6.68 40.22
CA TRP A 281 -22.55 7.52 40.06
C TRP A 281 -22.95 8.97 39.83
N THR A 282 -22.12 9.91 40.27
CA THR A 282 -22.35 11.35 40.17
C THR A 282 -21.05 12.09 39.90
N SER A 283 -21.14 13.28 39.33
CA SER A 283 -19.99 14.17 39.12
C SER A 283 -19.51 14.89 40.40
N SER A 284 -20.31 14.91 41.48
CA SER A 284 -20.03 15.66 42.73
C SER A 284 -21.05 15.41 43.84
#